data_AF-A0A7Y1T3Y8-F1
#
_entry.id   AF-A0A7Y1T3Y8-F1
#
_cell.length_a   1.000
_cell.length_b   1.000
_cell.length_c   1.000
_cell.angle_alpha   90.00
_cell.angle_beta   90.00
_cell.angle_gamma   90.00
#
_symmetry.space_group_name_H-M   'P 1'
#
loop_
_entity.id
_entity.type
_entity.pdbx_description
1 polymer ?
#
loop_
_entity_poly.entity_id
_entity_poly.type
_entity_poly.pdbx_seq_one_letter_code
_entity_poly.pdbx_strand_id
1 'polypeptide(L)'
;MLNISHNQLNKKVDISGSKSGKRVFHQRYYKHFNGFLLIFTLVGIVVLFLPWTQNITGRGLVTTLTPDQRPQTIQSPIPGRIEKWFVREGDFVAKGDTIIQISEVKSEYFDPNLVQRTAQQRDAKAQSAVS
;
A
#
# COMPACT_ATOMS: atom_id res chain seq x y z
N MET A 1 -9.33 59.69 72.61
CA MET A 1 -9.30 58.29 72.14
C MET A 1 -9.73 57.42 73.32
N LEU A 2 -10.90 56.78 73.23
CA LEU A 2 -11.47 56.02 74.34
C LEU A 2 -11.36 54.53 74.05
N ASN A 3 -10.64 53.84 74.91
CA ASN A 3 -10.48 52.39 74.88
C ASN A 3 -11.65 51.77 75.68
N ILE A 4 -12.73 51.44 74.97
CA ILE A 4 -13.97 50.91 75.55
C ILE A 4 -14.30 49.54 74.98
N SER A 5 -13.49 48.52 75.26
CA SER A 5 -13.98 47.14 75.29
C SER A 5 -12.99 46.21 75.97
N HIS A 6 -13.45 45.50 77.01
CA HIS A 6 -12.73 44.43 77.69
C HIS A 6 -12.93 43.05 77.02
N ASN A 7 -13.42 43.01 75.78
CA ASN A 7 -13.67 41.74 75.10
C ASN A 7 -12.48 41.35 74.22
N GLN A 8 -11.75 40.31 74.63
CA GLN A 8 -10.64 39.78 73.86
C GLN A 8 -11.15 39.01 72.63
N LEU A 9 -11.04 39.64 71.46
CA LEU A 9 -11.51 39.13 70.15
C LEU A 9 -10.73 37.91 69.62
N ASN A 10 -9.79 37.36 70.39
CA ASN A 10 -8.90 36.28 69.94
C ASN A 10 -8.92 35.05 70.87
N LYS A 11 -10.10 34.66 71.37
CA LYS A 11 -10.29 33.34 72.00
C LYS A 11 -10.71 32.34 70.93
N LYS A 12 -9.88 31.33 70.67
CA LYS A 12 -10.25 30.15 69.86
C LYS A 12 -11.31 29.36 70.65
N VAL A 13 -12.57 29.60 70.35
CA VAL A 13 -13.69 28.85 70.92
C VAL A 13 -13.78 27.51 70.19
N ASP A 14 -13.68 26.41 70.93
CA ASP A 14 -13.83 25.07 70.39
C ASP A 14 -15.31 24.80 70.06
N ILE A 15 -15.65 24.91 68.77
CA ILE A 15 -17.01 24.76 68.23
C ILE A 15 -17.40 23.29 68.00
N SER A 16 -16.50 22.33 68.28
CA SER A 16 -16.71 20.89 68.07
C SER A 16 -17.79 20.27 68.98
N GLY A 17 -18.01 20.85 70.16
CA GLY A 17 -19.03 20.39 71.13
C GLY A 17 -20.46 20.85 70.81
N SER A 18 -20.63 21.86 69.95
CA SER A 18 -21.94 22.44 69.65
C SER A 18 -22.75 21.57 68.66
N LYS A 19 -24.08 21.51 68.83
CA LYS A 19 -24.98 20.80 67.90
C LYS A 19 -24.86 21.32 66.46
N SER A 20 -24.57 22.62 66.30
CA SER A 20 -24.37 23.27 65.01
C SER A 20 -23.02 22.89 64.37
N GLY A 21 -21.94 22.80 65.16
CA GLY A 21 -20.63 22.37 64.68
C GLY A 21 -20.66 20.95 64.12
N LYS A 22 -21.28 20.00 64.84
CA LYS A 22 -21.42 18.61 64.38
C LYS A 22 -22.18 18.48 63.04
N ARG A 23 -23.10 19.39 62.73
CA ARG A 23 -23.87 19.39 61.47
C ARG A 23 -23.05 19.89 60.28
N VAL A 24 -22.09 20.78 60.51
CA VAL A 24 -21.19 21.31 59.47
C VAL A 24 -20.03 20.34 59.19
N PHE A 25 -19.45 19.72 60.22
CA PHE A 25 -18.29 18.82 60.05
C PHE A 25 -18.63 17.44 59.47
N HIS A 26 -19.90 17.00 59.50
CA HIS A 26 -20.30 15.67 59.01
C HIS A 26 -20.85 15.65 57.57
N GLN A 27 -20.66 16.72 56.81
CA GLN A 27 -21.05 16.72 55.41
C GLN A 27 -20.04 15.89 54.60
N ARG A 28 -20.40 14.61 54.36
CA ARG A 28 -19.74 13.76 53.36
C ARG A 28 -20.02 14.34 51.97
N TYR A 29 -19.30 15.40 51.61
CA TYR A 29 -19.22 15.87 50.24
C TYR A 29 -18.59 14.77 49.37
N TYR A 30 -18.98 14.73 48.09
CA TYR A 30 -18.44 13.85 47.04
C TYR A 30 -18.93 12.39 47.00
N LYS A 31 -19.99 11.98 47.72
CA LYS A 31 -20.53 10.60 47.59
C LYS A 31 -20.87 10.22 46.14
N HIS A 32 -21.58 11.10 45.42
CA HIS A 32 -21.94 10.89 44.02
C HIS A 32 -20.71 10.97 43.09
N PHE A 33 -19.78 11.88 43.39
CA PHE A 33 -18.56 12.06 42.61
C PHE A 33 -17.64 10.83 42.71
N ASN A 34 -17.46 10.26 43.90
CA ASN A 34 -16.64 9.06 44.09
C ASN A 34 -17.28 7.82 43.44
N GLY A 35 -18.61 7.71 43.47
CA GLY A 35 -19.34 6.65 42.77
C GLY A 35 -19.20 6.77 41.24
N PHE A 36 -19.32 7.99 40.71
CA PHE A 36 -19.06 8.28 39.30
C PHE A 36 -17.63 7.91 38.89
N LEU A 37 -16.64 8.26 39.71
CA LEU A 37 -15.23 7.94 39.45
C LEU A 37 -15.02 6.43 39.34
N LEU A 38 -15.61 5.65 40.26
CA LEU A 38 -15.51 4.19 40.29
C LEU A 38 -16.14 3.56 39.03
N ILE A 39 -17.33 4.01 38.63
CA ILE A 39 -18.00 3.54 37.41
C ILE A 39 -17.15 3.88 36.18
N PHE A 40 -16.62 5.10 36.08
CA PHE A 40 -15.77 5.52 34.98
C PHE A 40 -14.52 4.65 34.85
N THR A 41 -13.85 4.34 35.96
CA THR A 41 -12.71 3.42 35.99
C THR A 41 -13.10 2.02 35.53
N LEU A 42 -14.24 1.49 36.00
CA LEU A 42 -14.72 0.16 35.61
C LEU A 42 -14.99 0.09 34.09
N VAL A 43 -15.66 1.10 33.53
CA VAL A 43 -15.94 1.19 32.09
C VAL A 43 -14.64 1.27 31.29
N GLY A 44 -13.67 2.07 31.74
CA GLY A 44 -12.36 2.16 31.10
C GLY A 44 -11.62 0.81 31.04
N ILE A 45 -11.71 0.02 32.11
CA ILE A 45 -11.15 -1.34 32.15
C ILE A 45 -11.84 -2.24 31.11
N VAL A 46 -13.18 -2.22 31.03
CA VAL A 46 -13.94 -3.01 30.05
C VAL A 46 -13.57 -2.63 28.62
N VAL A 47 -13.43 -1.33 28.32
CA VAL A 47 -13.03 -0.81 27.00
C VAL A 47 -11.64 -1.31 26.57
N LEU A 48 -10.74 -1.59 27.52
CA LEU A 48 -9.42 -2.13 27.23
C LEU A 48 -9.45 -3.59 26.73
N PHE A 49 -10.47 -4.35 27.14
CA PHE A 49 -10.69 -5.73 26.69
C PHE A 49 -11.57 -5.83 25.44
N LEU A 50 -12.13 -4.71 24.96
CA LEU A 50 -12.78 -4.69 23.66
C LEU A 50 -11.69 -4.86 22.58
N PRO A 51 -11.90 -5.74 21.59
CA PRO A 51 -10.97 -5.92 20.48
C PRO A 51 -11.06 -4.70 19.55
N TRP A 52 -10.43 -3.60 19.97
CA TRP A 52 -10.28 -2.40 19.15
C TRP A 52 -9.40 -2.77 17.94
N THR A 53 -9.99 -2.69 16.74
CA THR A 53 -9.28 -2.88 15.49
C THR A 53 -9.07 -1.54 14.81
N GLN A 54 -7.81 -1.18 14.50
CA GLN A 54 -7.54 -0.09 13.56
C GLN A 54 -7.46 -0.65 12.14
N ASN A 55 -8.31 -0.17 11.25
CA ASN A 55 -8.17 -0.42 9.82
C ASN A 55 -7.12 0.55 9.27
N ILE A 56 -5.97 0.01 8.83
CA ILE A 56 -4.93 0.78 8.15
C ILE A 56 -5.04 0.47 6.66
N THR A 57 -5.33 1.49 5.85
CA THR A 57 -5.35 1.37 4.39
C THR A 57 -3.93 1.41 3.84
N GLY A 58 -3.40 0.24 3.46
CA GLY A 58 -2.14 0.11 2.73
C GLY A 58 -2.36 0.00 1.22
N ARG A 59 -1.49 0.63 0.42
CA ARG A 59 -1.40 0.38 -1.03
C ARG A 59 -0.33 -0.70 -1.26
N GLY A 60 -0.71 -1.81 -1.87
CA GLY A 60 0.20 -2.90 -2.28
C GLY A 60 0.09 -3.17 -3.78
N LEU A 61 1.17 -3.64 -4.39
CA LEU A 61 1.19 -4.11 -5.77
C LEU A 61 1.04 -5.64 -5.76
N VAL A 62 0.07 -6.16 -6.49
CA VAL A 62 -0.06 -7.60 -6.73
C VAL A 62 0.95 -7.98 -7.81
N THR A 63 2.06 -8.59 -7.41
CA THR A 63 3.02 -9.20 -8.33
C THR A 63 2.91 -10.72 -8.24
N THR A 64 3.16 -11.42 -9.34
CA THR A 64 3.24 -12.88 -9.34
C THR A 64 4.48 -13.33 -8.58
N LEU A 65 4.36 -14.36 -7.74
CA LEU A 65 5.49 -14.92 -6.98
C LEU A 65 6.54 -15.48 -7.94
N THR A 66 6.10 -16.10 -9.03
CA THR A 66 6.99 -16.72 -10.00
C THR A 66 7.20 -15.80 -11.21
N PRO A 67 8.47 -15.56 -11.62
CA PRO A 67 8.78 -14.66 -12.74
C PRO A 67 8.25 -15.11 -14.11
N ASP A 68 8.04 -16.41 -14.31
CA ASP A 68 7.50 -17.05 -15.52
C ASP A 68 6.02 -16.72 -15.78
N GLN A 69 5.27 -16.35 -14.75
CA GLN A 69 3.88 -15.91 -14.87
C GLN A 69 3.74 -14.45 -15.31
N ARG A 70 4.86 -13.74 -15.48
CA ARG A 70 4.84 -12.36 -15.97
C ARG A 70 4.69 -12.33 -17.48
N PRO A 71 3.96 -11.35 -18.05
CA PRO A 71 3.91 -11.16 -19.49
C PRO A 71 5.33 -10.99 -20.06
N GLN A 72 5.74 -11.89 -20.95
CA GLN A 72 7.00 -11.76 -21.68
C GLN A 72 6.72 -11.22 -23.08
N THR A 73 7.51 -10.24 -23.49
CA THR A 73 7.42 -9.70 -24.86
C THR A 73 8.23 -10.59 -25.79
N ILE A 74 7.56 -11.25 -26.73
CA ILE A 74 8.22 -11.99 -27.81
C ILE A 74 8.57 -10.99 -28.92
N GLN A 75 9.86 -10.78 -29.16
CA GLN A 75 10.37 -9.91 -30.22
C GLN A 75 10.52 -10.70 -31.52
N SER A 76 10.19 -10.09 -32.66
CA SER A 76 10.45 -10.71 -33.97
C SER A 76 11.95 -10.64 -34.29
N PRO A 77 12.63 -11.79 -34.52
CA PRO A 77 14.04 -11.79 -34.91
C PRO A 77 14.27 -11.27 -36.34
N ILE A 78 13.23 -11.25 -37.18
CA ILE A 78 13.31 -10.84 -38.59
C ILE A 78 12.38 -9.64 -38.82
N PRO A 79 12.85 -8.56 -39.47
CA PRO A 79 11.98 -7.47 -39.91
C PRO A 79 11.08 -7.97 -41.05
N GLY A 80 9.77 -7.89 -40.85
CA GLY A 80 8.80 -8.38 -41.82
C GLY A 80 7.42 -7.78 -41.63
N ARG A 81 6.50 -8.10 -42.53
CA ARG A 81 5.09 -7.74 -42.45
C ARG A 81 4.32 -8.87 -41.79
N ILE A 82 3.39 -8.54 -40.90
CA ILE A 82 2.49 -9.53 -40.32
C ILE A 82 1.46 -9.93 -41.38
N GLU A 83 1.46 -11.21 -41.77
CA GLU A 83 0.49 -11.77 -42.72
C GLU A 83 -0.79 -12.20 -41.99
N LYS A 84 -0.63 -12.92 -40.87
CA LYS A 84 -1.77 -13.49 -40.15
C LYS A 84 -1.50 -13.67 -38.66
N TRP A 85 -2.52 -13.37 -37.87
CA TRP A 85 -2.59 -13.68 -36.44
C TRP A 85 -3.33 -15.00 -36.21
N PHE A 86 -2.77 -15.85 -35.37
CA PHE A 86 -3.37 -17.15 -35.02
C PHE A 86 -3.95 -17.18 -33.61
N VAL A 87 -3.57 -16.22 -32.75
CA VAL A 87 -3.98 -16.16 -31.34
C VAL A 87 -4.45 -14.75 -30.97
N ARG A 88 -5.29 -14.65 -29.93
CA ARG A 88 -5.81 -13.40 -29.38
C ARG A 88 -5.35 -13.21 -27.94
N GLU A 89 -5.50 -11.98 -27.44
CA GLU A 89 -5.20 -11.66 -26.05
C GLU A 89 -6.09 -12.49 -25.10
N GLY A 90 -5.45 -13.19 -24.15
CA GLY A 90 -6.13 -14.09 -23.20
C GLY A 90 -6.20 -15.55 -23.64
N ASP A 91 -5.82 -15.89 -24.87
CA ASP A 91 -5.77 -17.28 -25.32
C ASP A 91 -4.61 -18.03 -24.65
N PHE A 92 -4.85 -19.28 -24.26
CA PHE A 92 -3.81 -20.17 -23.73
C PHE A 92 -3.01 -20.77 -24.89
N VAL A 93 -1.68 -20.65 -24.84
CA VAL A 93 -0.76 -21.15 -25.87
C VAL A 93 0.24 -22.12 -25.27
N ALA A 94 0.50 -23.23 -25.96
CA ALA A 94 1.50 -24.22 -25.57
C ALA A 94 2.82 -24.00 -26.34
N LYS A 95 3.90 -24.61 -25.83
CA LYS A 95 5.20 -24.58 -26.50
C LYS A 95 5.09 -25.27 -27.86
N GLY A 96 5.35 -24.52 -28.93
CA GLY A 96 5.31 -25.00 -30.31
C GLY A 96 4.13 -24.47 -31.12
N ASP A 97 3.17 -23.79 -30.48
CA ASP A 97 2.05 -23.18 -31.19
C ASP A 97 2.50 -21.96 -31.99
N THR A 98 1.91 -21.79 -33.18
CA THR A 98 2.17 -20.62 -34.02
C THR A 98 1.33 -19.45 -33.53
N ILE A 99 1.98 -18.35 -33.17
CA ILE A 99 1.34 -17.13 -32.67
C ILE A 99 1.05 -16.18 -33.85
N ILE A 100 2.03 -16.01 -34.74
CA ILE A 100 2.01 -15.04 -35.85
C ILE A 100 2.73 -15.65 -37.05
N GLN A 101 2.22 -15.40 -38.25
CA GLN A 101 2.98 -15.60 -39.50
C GLN A 101 3.47 -14.25 -40.02
N ILE A 102 4.78 -14.17 -40.24
CA ILE A 102 5.47 -12.96 -40.72
C ILE A 102 6.08 -13.27 -42.08
N SER A 103 5.88 -12.39 -43.06
CA SER A 103 6.59 -12.42 -44.35
C SER A 103 7.77 -11.46 -44.31
N GLU A 104 8.94 -11.90 -44.78
CA GLU A 104 10.12 -11.05 -44.91
C GLU A 104 9.90 -10.03 -46.03
N VAL A 105 10.25 -8.75 -45.79
CA VAL A 105 10.04 -7.65 -46.75
C VAL A 105 11.38 -7.11 -47.29
N LYS A 106 12.50 -7.79 -47.07
CA LYS A 106 13.79 -7.36 -47.61
C LYS A 106 13.86 -7.55 -49.12
N SER A 107 13.96 -6.44 -49.84
CA SER A 107 14.13 -6.35 -51.31
C SER A 107 15.22 -7.28 -51.86
N GLU A 108 16.28 -7.50 -51.08
CA GLU A 108 17.43 -8.36 -51.41
C GLU A 108 17.05 -9.82 -51.74
N TYR A 109 15.97 -10.34 -51.15
CA TYR A 109 15.53 -11.74 -51.34
C TYR A 109 14.37 -11.90 -52.33
N PHE A 110 13.86 -10.80 -52.89
CA PHE A 110 12.82 -10.83 -53.91
C PHE A 110 13.37 -10.89 -55.35
N ASP A 111 14.69 -10.93 -55.56
CA ASP A 111 15.26 -11.13 -56.89
C ASP A 111 15.22 -12.64 -57.25
N PRO A 112 14.32 -13.07 -58.17
CA PRO A 112 14.23 -14.49 -58.56
C PRO A 112 15.51 -15.00 -59.22
N ASN A 113 16.37 -14.10 -59.69
CA ASN A 113 17.64 -14.41 -60.35
C ASN A 113 18.86 -14.08 -59.48
N LEU A 114 18.68 -13.85 -58.16
CA LEU A 114 19.78 -13.51 -57.24
C LEU A 114 20.96 -14.48 -57.39
N VAL A 115 20.68 -15.78 -57.38
CA VAL A 115 21.69 -16.84 -57.52
C VAL A 115 22.46 -16.74 -58.84
N GLN A 116 21.76 -16.48 -59.95
CA GLN A 116 22.37 -16.34 -61.27
C GLN A 116 23.22 -15.07 -61.38
N ARG A 117 22.76 -13.95 -60.82
CA ARG A 117 23.50 -12.68 -60.84
C ARG A 117 24.74 -12.74 -59.95
N THR A 118 24.65 -13.37 -58.78
CA THR A 118 25.81 -13.60 -57.91
C THR A 118 26.84 -14.51 -58.58
N ALA A 119 26.42 -15.56 -59.29
CA ALA A 119 27.31 -16.40 -60.08
C ALA A 119 28.03 -15.59 -61.17
N GLN A 120 27.28 -14.80 -61.94
CA GLN A 120 27.85 -13.92 -62.97
C GLN A 120 28.84 -12.89 -62.39
N GLN A 121 28.53 -12.27 -61.25
CA GLN A 121 29.45 -11.35 -60.58
C GLN A 121 30.73 -12.05 -60.08
N ARG A 122 30.60 -13.27 -59.55
CA ARG A 122 31.74 -14.06 -59.10
C ARG A 122 32.67 -14.40 -60.26
N ASP A 123 32.10 -14.87 -61.37
CA ASP A 123 32.85 -15.30 -62.54
C ASP A 123 33.51 -14.10 -63.25
N ALA A 124 32.80 -12.96 -63.36
CA ALA A 124 33.38 -11.72 -63.86
C ALA A 124 34.55 -11.24 -63.00
N LYS A 125 34.42 -11.30 -61.67
CA LYS A 125 35.50 -10.90 -60.75
C LYS A 125 36.70 -11.85 -60.80
N ALA A 126 36.46 -13.15 -60.99
CA ALA A 126 37.52 -14.13 -61.20
C ALA A 126 38.27 -13.85 -62.51
N GLN A 127 37.56 -13.51 -63.59
CA GLN A 127 38.18 -13.15 -64.88
C GLN A 127 39.00 -11.86 -64.79
N SER A 128 38.49 -10.82 -64.10
CA SER A 128 39.24 -9.57 -63.89
C SER A 128 40.47 -9.70 -63.00
N ALA A 129 40.55 -10.74 -62.16
CA ALA A 129 41.72 -10.99 -61.31
C ALA A 129 42.84 -11.76 -62.04
N VAL A 130 42.54 -12.34 -63.21
CA VAL A 130 43.46 -13.14 -64.01
C VAL A 130 44.00 -12.36 -65.22
N SER A 131 43.35 -11.26 -65.62
CA SER A 131 43.86 -10.29 -66.60
C SER A 131 44.81 -9.28 -65.96
#